data_AF-A0A3M0XUG7-F1
#
_entry.id   AF-A0A3M0XUG7-F1
#
_cell.length_a   1.000
_cell.length_b   1.000
_cell.length_c   1.000
_cell.angle_alpha   90.00
_cell.angle_beta   90.00
_cell.angle_gamma   90.00
#
_symmetry.space_group_name_H-M   'P 1'
#
loop_
_entity.id
_entity.type
_entity.pdbx_description
1 polymer ?
#
loop_
_entity_poly.entity_id
_entity_poly.type
_entity_poly.pdbx_seq_one_letter_code
_entity_poly.pdbx_strand_id
1 'polypeptide(L)'
;MELTGKFVFILHSHIPYVLRHGAWPHGEHWLYEAAAETYMPLLSMLARLERKGIRPGITIGLTPVLVEQLRAKYFYRGFVDYLQTNELSAKKDADRFEREGDDRMAQMARFWQKFFGDALETFQVTYDGDLVGQFRRFQDSGAIEIMT
;
A
#
# COMPACT_ATOMS: atom_id res chain seq x y z
N MET A 1 -4.15 -34.94 10.86
CA MET A 1 -4.50 -33.89 11.83
C MET A 1 -6.01 -33.81 11.90
N GLU A 2 -6.60 -33.92 13.09
CA GLU A 2 -8.01 -33.54 13.27
C GLU A 2 -8.16 -32.03 13.08
N LEU A 3 -9.22 -31.62 12.38
CA LEU A 3 -9.57 -30.21 12.20
C LEU A 3 -10.21 -29.70 13.49
N THR A 4 -9.51 -28.79 14.19
CA THR A 4 -9.95 -28.21 15.47
C THR A 4 -10.93 -27.04 15.31
N GLY A 5 -11.17 -26.56 14.09
CA GLY A 5 -12.12 -25.48 13.79
C GLY A 5 -11.82 -24.79 12.45
N LYS A 6 -12.61 -23.76 12.14
CA LYS A 6 -12.36 -22.84 11.00
C LYS A 6 -12.12 -21.43 11.54
N PHE A 7 -11.16 -20.74 10.95
CA PHE A 7 -10.82 -19.36 11.28
C PHE A 7 -10.66 -18.56 9.99
N VAL A 8 -11.11 -17.30 9.99
CA VAL A 8 -11.03 -16.40 8.83
C VAL A 8 -10.70 -14.99 9.31
N PHE A 9 -9.77 -14.34 8.62
CA PHE A 9 -9.59 -12.89 8.73
C PHE A 9 -10.49 -12.17 7.74
N ILE A 10 -11.25 -11.19 8.21
CA ILE A 10 -12.04 -10.28 7.37
C ILE A 10 -11.48 -8.87 7.53
N LEU A 11 -10.83 -8.35 6.48
CA LEU A 11 -10.20 -7.04 6.48
C LEU A 11 -11.10 -6.05 5.73
N HIS A 12 -11.77 -5.15 6.46
CA HIS A 12 -12.63 -4.13 5.86
C HIS A 12 -11.83 -2.87 5.49
N SER A 13 -11.74 -2.57 4.20
CA SER A 13 -11.02 -1.41 3.66
C SER A 13 -12.00 -0.35 3.17
N HIS A 14 -11.92 0.84 3.76
CA HIS A 14 -12.77 1.98 3.42
C HIS A 14 -12.02 3.29 3.59
N ILE A 15 -12.17 4.17 2.60
CA ILE A 15 -11.81 5.60 2.67
C ILE A 15 -12.99 6.36 2.04
N PRO A 16 -13.52 7.42 2.68
CA PRO A 16 -14.55 8.25 2.07
C PRO A 16 -14.03 8.90 0.78
N TYR A 17 -14.91 9.52 0.00
CA TYR A 17 -14.47 10.20 -1.21
C TYR A 17 -13.64 11.45 -0.87
N VAL A 18 -12.32 11.36 -0.99
CA VAL A 18 -11.36 12.41 -0.62
C VAL A 18 -10.68 13.05 -1.81
N LEU A 19 -10.67 12.36 -2.95
CA LEU A 19 -9.98 12.87 -4.14
C LEU A 19 -10.61 14.20 -4.60
N ARG A 20 -9.75 15.19 -4.82
CA ARG A 20 -10.06 16.61 -5.11
C ARG A 20 -10.83 17.36 -4.03
N HIS A 21 -10.89 16.86 -2.80
CA HIS A 21 -11.58 17.49 -1.66
C HIS A 21 -10.60 17.92 -0.56
N GLY A 22 -9.47 18.51 -0.97
CA GLY A 22 -8.36 18.89 -0.08
C GLY A 22 -7.22 17.86 -0.10
N ALA A 23 -5.99 18.30 0.13
CA ALA A 23 -4.82 17.44 0.12
C ALA A 23 -4.39 17.04 1.54
N TRP A 24 -4.23 18.02 2.42
CA TRP A 24 -3.72 17.87 3.79
C TRP A 24 -4.36 18.90 4.74
N PRO A 25 -4.58 18.60 6.04
CA PRO A 25 -4.29 17.36 6.79
C PRO A 25 -5.34 16.26 6.63
N HIS A 26 -6.47 16.58 6.03
CA HIS A 26 -7.56 15.66 5.73
C HIS A 26 -7.87 15.78 4.24
N GLY A 27 -7.87 14.66 3.52
CA GLY A 27 -8.00 14.69 2.07
C GLY A 27 -7.23 13.56 1.37
N GLU A 28 -6.67 13.86 0.21
CA GLU A 28 -6.01 12.88 -0.66
C GLU A 28 -4.87 12.10 0.03
N HIS A 29 -4.17 12.73 0.99
CA HIS A 29 -3.08 12.08 1.72
C HIS A 29 -3.54 10.83 2.47
N TRP A 30 -4.78 10.79 3.00
CA TRP A 30 -5.29 9.59 3.66
C TRP A 30 -5.36 8.39 2.71
N LEU A 31 -5.76 8.65 1.46
CA LEU A 31 -5.83 7.59 0.45
C LEU A 31 -4.42 7.15 0.02
N TYR A 32 -3.47 8.08 -0.07
CA TYR A 32 -2.07 7.78 -0.42
C TYR A 32 -1.36 7.01 0.69
N GLU A 33 -1.52 7.42 1.94
CA GLU A 33 -1.01 6.73 3.13
C GLU A 33 -1.57 5.30 3.19
N ALA A 34 -2.90 5.13 3.05
CA ALA A 34 -3.52 3.80 3.02
C ALA A 34 -2.98 2.93 1.87
N ALA A 35 -2.76 3.52 0.68
CA ALA A 35 -2.19 2.80 -0.45
C ALA A 35 -0.75 2.35 -0.20
N ALA A 36 0.13 3.26 0.25
CA ALA A 36 1.54 2.98 0.48
C ALA A 36 1.78 2.05 1.68
N GLU A 37 1.05 2.25 2.77
CA GLU A 37 1.37 1.63 4.06
C GLU A 37 0.45 0.45 4.41
N THR A 38 -0.68 0.29 3.71
CA THR A 38 -1.60 -0.84 3.95
C THR A 38 -1.79 -1.71 2.71
N TYR A 39 -2.29 -1.15 1.61
CA TYR A 39 -2.70 -1.96 0.45
C TYR A 39 -1.51 -2.59 -0.27
N MET A 40 -0.45 -1.81 -0.53
CA MET A 40 0.76 -2.34 -1.17
C MET A 40 1.49 -3.38 -0.30
N PRO A 41 1.71 -3.16 1.01
CA PRO A 41 2.25 -4.18 1.89
C PRO A 41 1.39 -5.45 1.96
N LEU A 42 0.05 -5.32 1.95
CA LEU A 42 -0.86 -6.45 1.92
C LEU A 42 -0.71 -7.27 0.63
N LEU A 43 -0.67 -6.61 -0.53
CA LEU A 43 -0.41 -7.26 -1.83
C LEU A 43 0.96 -7.96 -1.87
N SER A 44 1.99 -7.33 -1.31
CA SER A 44 3.33 -7.92 -1.21
C SER A 44 3.35 -9.17 -0.32
N MET A 45 2.61 -9.14 0.81
CA MET A 45 2.42 -10.30 1.68
C MET A 45 1.70 -11.44 0.93
N LEU A 46 0.60 -11.14 0.22
CA LEU A 46 -0.14 -12.13 -0.56
C LEU A 46 0.75 -12.78 -1.63
N ALA A 47 1.54 -11.98 -2.35
CA ALA A 47 2.51 -12.48 -3.33
C ALA A 47 3.55 -13.42 -2.70
N ARG A 48 4.02 -13.10 -1.48
CA ARG A 48 4.98 -13.94 -0.75
C ARG A 48 4.36 -15.26 -0.30
N LEU A 49 3.10 -15.28 0.09
CA LEU A 49 2.39 -16.50 0.49
C LEU A 49 2.09 -17.39 -0.71
N GLU A 50 1.65 -16.79 -1.83
CA GLU A 50 1.43 -17.50 -3.09
C GLU A 50 2.71 -18.19 -3.58
N ARG A 51 3.87 -17.51 -3.54
CA ARG A 51 5.18 -18.12 -3.88
C ARG A 51 5.57 -19.31 -2.99
N LYS A 52 5.02 -19.38 -1.77
CA LYS A 52 5.23 -20.50 -0.84
C LYS A 52 4.15 -21.59 -0.97
N GLY A 53 3.19 -21.45 -1.88
CA GLY A 53 2.06 -22.35 -2.03
C GLY A 53 1.06 -22.28 -0.86
N ILE A 54 1.07 -21.20 -0.08
CA ILE A 54 0.21 -21.02 1.09
C ILE A 54 -1.05 -20.25 0.69
N ARG A 55 -2.22 -20.83 0.97
CA ARG A 55 -3.51 -20.13 0.88
C ARG A 55 -3.86 -19.50 2.23
N PRO A 56 -3.95 -18.16 2.33
CA PRO A 56 -4.04 -17.49 3.63
C PRO A 56 -5.42 -17.53 4.29
N GLY A 57 -6.50 -17.81 3.55
CA GLY A 57 -7.86 -17.81 4.10
C GLY A 57 -8.30 -16.42 4.59
N ILE A 58 -8.07 -15.40 3.76
CA ILE A 58 -8.40 -13.99 4.05
C ILE A 58 -9.52 -13.53 3.13
N THR A 59 -10.51 -12.86 3.71
CA THR A 59 -11.53 -12.09 2.98
C THR A 59 -11.20 -10.60 3.10
N ILE A 60 -11.29 -9.86 2.01
CA ILE A 60 -11.02 -8.41 1.97
C ILE A 60 -12.29 -7.69 1.51
N GLY A 61 -12.82 -6.82 2.37
CA GLY A 61 -13.87 -5.87 2.00
C GLY A 61 -13.27 -4.67 1.28
N LEU A 62 -13.70 -4.40 0.06
CA LEU A 62 -13.32 -3.20 -0.70
C LEU A 62 -14.59 -2.40 -1.01
N THR A 63 -14.81 -1.30 -0.28
CA THR A 63 -16.00 -0.47 -0.52
C THR A 63 -16.02 0.12 -1.94
N PRO A 64 -17.16 0.25 -2.61
CA PRO A 64 -17.23 0.77 -3.98
C PRO A 64 -16.59 2.16 -4.13
N VAL A 65 -16.80 3.04 -3.14
CA VAL A 65 -16.20 4.38 -3.10
C VAL A 65 -14.67 4.36 -3.03
N LEU A 66 -14.07 3.37 -2.36
CA LEU A 66 -12.62 3.19 -2.33
C LEU A 66 -12.11 2.71 -3.70
N VAL A 67 -12.79 1.72 -4.29
CA VAL A 67 -12.39 1.14 -5.58
C VAL A 67 -12.40 2.21 -6.69
N GLU A 68 -13.45 3.02 -6.76
CA GLU A 68 -13.55 4.11 -7.74
C GLU A 68 -12.40 5.12 -7.61
N GLN A 69 -12.01 5.44 -6.38
CA GLN A 69 -10.89 6.33 -6.11
C GLN A 69 -9.54 5.72 -6.52
N LEU A 70 -9.28 4.46 -6.18
CA LEU A 70 -8.03 3.77 -6.52
C LEU A 70 -7.84 3.58 -8.03
N ARG A 71 -8.92 3.49 -8.81
CA ARG A 71 -8.87 3.38 -10.29
C ARG A 71 -8.80 4.72 -11.00
N ALA A 72 -8.92 5.83 -10.27
CA ALA A 72 -8.97 7.13 -10.88
C ALA A 72 -7.61 7.56 -11.46
N LYS A 73 -7.62 8.19 -12.65
CA LYS A 73 -6.40 8.74 -13.26
C LYS A 73 -5.68 9.78 -12.38
N TYR A 74 -6.45 10.52 -11.57
CA TYR A 74 -5.89 11.50 -10.64
C TYR A 74 -5.26 10.85 -9.41
N PHE A 75 -5.76 9.69 -8.95
CA PHE A 75 -5.09 8.91 -7.91
C PHE A 75 -3.70 8.49 -8.36
N TYR A 76 -3.54 7.91 -9.56
CA TYR A 76 -2.23 7.48 -10.05
C TYR A 76 -1.19 8.60 -9.99
N ARG A 77 -1.53 9.78 -10.53
CA ARG A 77 -0.60 10.92 -10.56
C ARG A 77 -0.25 11.40 -9.16
N GLY A 78 -1.27 11.67 -8.34
CA GLY A 78 -1.04 12.17 -6.99
C GLY A 78 -0.34 11.17 -6.08
N PHE A 79 -0.57 9.86 -6.28
CA PHE A 79 0.12 8.82 -5.52
C PHE A 79 1.59 8.70 -5.90
N VAL A 80 1.92 8.78 -7.20
CA VAL A 80 3.31 8.84 -7.67
C VAL A 80 4.02 10.07 -7.10
N ASP A 81 3.38 11.24 -7.19
CA ASP A 81 3.93 12.50 -6.66
C ASP A 81 4.13 12.41 -5.13
N TYR A 82 3.19 11.80 -4.41
CA TYR A 82 3.28 11.55 -2.97
C TYR A 82 4.48 10.66 -2.63
N LEU A 83 4.66 9.52 -3.31
CA LEU A 83 5.78 8.62 -3.04
C LEU A 83 7.13 9.28 -3.33
N GLN A 84 7.27 9.96 -4.47
CA GLN A 84 8.50 10.68 -4.84
C GLN A 84 8.82 11.79 -3.85
N THR A 85 7.82 12.56 -3.43
CA THR A 85 8.01 13.65 -2.46
C THR A 85 8.48 13.12 -1.11
N ASN A 86 7.91 12.02 -0.64
CA ASN A 86 8.30 11.41 0.62
C ASN A 86 9.68 10.74 0.55
N GLU A 87 10.02 10.06 -0.54
CA GLU A 87 11.37 9.54 -0.77
C GLU A 87 12.42 10.66 -0.71
N LEU A 88 12.20 11.75 -1.43
CA LEU A 88 13.10 12.90 -1.45
C LEU A 88 13.20 13.59 -0.09
N SER A 89 12.11 13.67 0.65
CA SER A 89 12.09 14.25 1.99
C SER A 89 12.87 13.38 2.98
N ALA A 90 12.65 12.06 2.95
CA ALA A 90 13.40 11.11 3.77
C ALA A 90 14.90 11.11 3.45
N LYS A 91 15.28 11.27 2.17
CA LYS A 91 16.69 11.47 1.78
C LYS A 91 17.29 12.73 2.39
N LYS A 92 16.59 13.87 2.30
CA LYS A 92 17.05 15.14 2.88
C LYS A 92 17.21 15.04 4.40
N ASP A 93 16.30 14.34 5.07
CA ASP A 93 16.39 14.07 6.50
C ASP A 93 17.58 13.18 6.84
N ALA A 94 17.84 12.12 6.06
CA ALA A 94 19.01 11.28 6.23
C ALA A 94 20.31 12.10 6.12
N ASP A 95 20.46 12.90 5.07
CA ASP A 95 21.63 13.77 4.85
C ASP A 95 21.79 14.79 6.00
N ARG A 96 20.67 15.31 6.55
CA ARG A 96 20.70 16.22 7.70
C ARG A 96 21.19 15.51 8.96
N PHE A 97 20.61 14.37 9.30
CA PHE A 97 20.97 13.63 10.51
C PHE A 97 22.41 13.12 10.48
N GLU A 98 22.93 12.73 9.30
CA GLU A 98 24.35 12.40 9.14
C GLU A 98 25.27 13.60 9.46
N ARG A 99 24.94 14.79 8.96
CA ARG A 99 25.72 16.01 9.26
C ARG A 99 25.65 16.40 10.74
N GLU A 100 24.55 16.08 11.41
CA GLU A 100 24.34 16.34 12.85
C GLU A 100 24.98 15.24 13.75
N GLY A 101 25.44 14.13 13.17
CA GLY A 101 26.01 13.00 13.89
C GLY A 101 24.97 12.11 14.59
N ASP A 102 23.69 12.20 14.24
CA ASP A 102 22.63 11.30 14.74
C ASP A 102 22.48 10.08 13.81
N ASP A 103 23.40 9.13 13.96
CA ASP A 103 23.44 7.91 13.15
C ASP A 103 22.14 7.11 13.21
N ARG A 104 21.45 7.12 14.36
CA ARG A 104 20.19 6.39 14.55
C ARG A 104 19.09 7.01 13.70
N MET A 105 18.97 8.34 13.71
CA MET A 105 17.95 9.02 12.90
C MET A 105 18.30 9.01 11.41
N ALA A 106 19.58 9.07 11.07
CA ALA A 106 20.02 8.88 9.70
C ALA A 106 19.63 7.49 9.15
N GLN A 107 19.81 6.42 9.95
CA GLN A 107 19.38 5.07 9.56
C GLN A 107 17.87 4.94 9.41
N MET A 108 17.09 5.53 10.32
CA MET A 108 15.63 5.56 10.22
C MET A 108 15.15 6.30 8.96
N ALA A 109 15.74 7.45 8.65
CA ALA A 109 15.42 8.21 7.46
C ALA A 109 15.78 7.43 6.17
N ARG A 110 16.92 6.72 6.15
CA ARG A 110 17.27 5.81 5.04
C ARG A 110 16.28 4.66 4.87
N PHE A 111 15.75 4.12 5.96
CA PHE A 111 14.69 3.11 5.89
C PHE A 111 13.46 3.66 5.16
N TRP A 112 13.00 4.86 5.53
CA TRP A 112 11.84 5.49 4.89
C TRP A 112 12.11 5.90 3.44
N GLN A 113 13.30 6.41 3.14
CA GLN A 113 13.71 6.66 1.77
C GLN A 113 13.59 5.38 0.92
N LYS A 114 14.14 4.27 1.42
CA LYS A 114 14.05 2.98 0.74
C LYS A 114 12.60 2.50 0.62
N PHE A 115 11.80 2.64 1.68
CA PHE A 115 10.40 2.23 1.70
C PHE A 115 9.60 2.93 0.58
N PHE A 116 9.70 4.26 0.46
CA PHE A 116 8.98 5.01 -0.56
C PHE A 116 9.52 4.74 -1.97
N GLY A 117 10.84 4.60 -2.13
CA GLY A 117 11.45 4.24 -3.42
C GLY A 117 11.02 2.85 -3.91
N ASP A 118 11.07 1.84 -3.03
CA ASP A 118 10.61 0.47 -3.33
C ASP A 118 9.11 0.45 -3.65
N ALA A 119 8.30 1.24 -2.92
CA ALA A 119 6.87 1.35 -3.16
C ALA A 119 6.59 1.99 -4.52
N LEU A 120 7.31 3.05 -4.90
CA LEU A 120 7.16 3.69 -6.20
C LEU A 120 7.48 2.72 -7.34
N GLU A 121 8.62 2.03 -7.25
CA GLU A 121 9.02 1.03 -8.24
C GLU A 121 8.00 -0.10 -8.33
N THR A 122 7.56 -0.64 -7.19
CA THR A 122 6.57 -1.72 -7.15
C THR A 122 5.25 -1.28 -7.79
N PHE A 123 4.76 -0.08 -7.46
CA PHE A 123 3.51 0.43 -7.99
C PHE A 123 3.56 0.62 -9.51
N GLN A 124 4.63 1.22 -10.03
CA GLN A 124 4.76 1.52 -11.45
C GLN A 124 5.14 0.31 -12.30
N VAL A 125 6.09 -0.50 -11.83
CA VAL A 125 6.69 -1.58 -12.63
C VAL A 125 5.98 -2.91 -12.40
N THR A 126 5.72 -3.26 -11.14
CA THR A 126 5.14 -4.58 -10.81
C THR A 126 3.62 -4.57 -10.91
N TYR A 127 2.99 -3.48 -10.49
CA TYR A 127 1.53 -3.37 -10.44
C TYR A 127 0.92 -2.62 -11.61
N ASP A 128 1.74 -2.05 -12.52
CA ASP A 128 1.30 -1.25 -13.68
C ASP A 128 0.31 -0.13 -13.28
N GLY A 129 0.50 0.45 -12.10
CA GLY A 129 -0.37 1.48 -11.56
C GLY A 129 -1.75 1.01 -11.09
N ASP A 130 -2.03 -0.30 -11.08
CA ASP A 130 -3.38 -0.85 -10.85
C ASP A 130 -3.44 -1.74 -9.59
N LEU A 131 -3.62 -1.11 -8.42
CA LEU A 131 -3.80 -1.84 -7.16
C LEU A 131 -5.06 -2.73 -7.17
N VAL A 132 -6.14 -2.27 -7.80
CA VAL A 132 -7.41 -3.01 -7.85
C VAL A 132 -7.26 -4.25 -8.73
N GLY A 133 -6.54 -4.14 -9.85
CA GLY A 133 -6.15 -5.26 -10.69
C GLY A 133 -5.33 -6.30 -9.93
N GLN A 134 -4.43 -5.88 -9.03
CA GLN A 134 -3.69 -6.83 -8.19
C GLN A 134 -4.58 -7.57 -7.19
N PHE A 135 -5.51 -6.88 -6.52
CA PHE A 135 -6.49 -7.57 -5.66
C PHE A 135 -7.34 -8.56 -6.45
N ARG A 136 -7.81 -8.16 -7.63
CA ARG A 136 -8.54 -9.03 -8.54
C ARG A 136 -7.74 -10.28 -8.90
N ARG A 137 -6.46 -10.15 -9.24
CA ARG A 137 -5.58 -11.29 -9.54
C ARG A 137 -5.57 -12.30 -8.40
N PHE A 138 -5.44 -11.86 -7.15
CA PHE A 138 -5.44 -12.76 -5.99
C PHE A 138 -6.81 -13.39 -5.71
N GLN A 139 -7.90 -12.69 -6.03
CA GLN A 139 -9.23 -13.30 -5.99
C GLN A 139 -9.36 -14.38 -7.07
N ASP A 140 -8.96 -14.07 -8.31
CA ASP A 140 -9.09 -14.97 -9.46
C ASP A 140 -8.22 -16.25 -9.29
N SER A 141 -7.09 -16.16 -8.57
CA SER A 141 -6.29 -17.33 -8.18
C SER A 141 -6.84 -18.12 -6.98
N GLY A 142 -7.86 -17.59 -6.30
CA GLY A 142 -8.45 -18.15 -5.09
C GLY A 142 -7.55 -18.03 -3.86
N ALA A 143 -6.61 -17.07 -3.87
CA ALA A 143 -5.77 -16.74 -2.71
C ALA A 143 -6.54 -15.93 -1.65
N ILE A 144 -7.48 -15.08 -2.08
CA ILE A 144 -8.37 -14.29 -1.23
C ILE A 144 -9.80 -14.35 -1.75
N GLU A 145 -10.75 -13.89 -0.92
CA GLU A 145 -12.12 -13.57 -1.32
C GLU A 145 -12.34 -12.06 -1.19
N ILE A 146 -12.96 -11.40 -2.19
CA ILE A 146 -13.34 -9.98 -2.07
C ILE A 146 -14.83 -9.87 -1.78
N MET A 147 -15.18 -9.02 -0.82
CA MET A 147 -16.56 -8.64 -0.52
C MET A 147 -16.74 -7.13 -0.70
N THR A 148 -17.99 -6.70 -0.91
CA THR A 148 -18.37 -5.29 -1.10
C THR A 148 -19.50 -4.88 -0.18
#